data_AF-A0A7Y3K4Z0-F1
#
_entry.id   AF-A0A7Y3K4Z0-F1
#
_cell.length_a   1.000
_cell.length_b   1.000
_cell.length_c   1.000
_cell.angle_alpha   90.00
_cell.angle_beta   90.00
_cell.angle_gamma   90.00
#
_symmetry.space_group_name_H-M   'P 1'
#
loop_
_entity.id
_entity.type
_entity.pdbx_description
1 polymer ?
#
loop_
_entity_poly.entity_id
_entity_poly.type
_entity_poly.pdbx_seq_one_letter_code
_entity_poly.pdbx_strand_id
1 'polypeptide(L)'
;MIQPVNVPSPTVINGKSLVTQLEYARAGIITPQMRRVAQREATTPEFIRQEIARGRLVIPANIRHLAGAAGQTGPDSPVHIDHPLPADAAHPGARGEAAQLWVNQTANQRQSVIEDALAFKGMRSPKRLDPTGIGRMISTKINANIGASPVSSNTREEVEKLHWAQRFGADTLMDLSTGGNLVECRQAIIDNATIPIGTVPVYSMIIGRKIEDLSYDMILKEVERQAQQGVDYFTIHAGVLKEHIPLLKNRVTGVVSRGGSLLAKWMIVHNKQNPMYELFDEISAIMRQYDVTYSLGDGLRPGCLADATDAAQLAELRTLGELVQRAREAGVQVMVEGPGHVPMDQIAVNMQLEQRICDDAPFYVLGPLTTDVFPGYDHITSAIGATEAARAGAAMLCYVTPKEHVGLPKAQDVKAGCIAYK
;
A
#
# COMPACT_ATOMS: atom_id res chain seq x y z
N MET A 1 -26.19 -2.83 6.93
CA MET A 1 -26.33 -1.62 6.09
C MET A 1 -25.35 -0.59 6.64
N ILE A 2 -24.36 -0.19 5.86
CA ILE A 2 -23.40 0.86 6.24
C ILE A 2 -24.19 2.18 6.24
N GLN A 3 -24.23 2.90 7.37
CA GLN A 3 -24.92 4.18 7.45
C GLN A 3 -24.19 5.23 6.59
N PRO A 4 -24.91 6.19 5.96
CA PRO A 4 -24.29 7.22 5.15
C PRO A 4 -23.45 8.16 6.02
N VAL A 5 -22.12 8.03 5.99
CA VAL A 5 -21.22 9.07 6.54
C VAL A 5 -21.32 10.30 5.64
N ASN A 6 -21.37 11.47 6.26
CA ASN A 6 -21.35 12.77 5.60
C ASN A 6 -19.97 12.97 4.94
N VAL A 7 -19.83 12.54 3.69
CA VAL A 7 -18.63 12.78 2.88
C VAL A 7 -18.58 14.26 2.54
N PRO A 8 -17.42 14.93 2.66
CA PRO A 8 -17.28 16.28 2.16
C PRO A 8 -17.72 16.34 0.70
N SER A 9 -18.62 17.27 0.37
CA SER A 9 -19.03 17.46 -1.03
C SER A 9 -17.81 17.84 -1.87
N PRO A 10 -17.66 17.28 -3.09
CA PRO A 10 -16.54 17.61 -3.96
C PRO A 10 -16.42 19.10 -4.22
N THR A 11 -15.20 19.60 -4.37
CA THR A 11 -14.97 21.01 -4.72
C THR A 11 -15.24 21.19 -6.21
N VAL A 12 -16.18 22.06 -6.59
CA VAL A 12 -16.48 22.32 -8.00
C VAL A 12 -15.73 23.55 -8.48
N ILE A 13 -14.90 23.40 -9.51
CA ILE A 13 -14.15 24.50 -10.14
C ILE A 13 -14.33 24.42 -11.65
N ASN A 14 -14.75 25.52 -12.27
CA ASN A 14 -15.02 25.61 -13.71
C ASN A 14 -15.96 24.49 -14.22
N GLY A 15 -16.95 24.11 -13.41
CA GLY A 15 -17.89 23.03 -13.73
C GLY A 15 -17.35 21.60 -13.56
N LYS A 16 -16.08 21.42 -13.15
CA LYS A 16 -15.49 20.12 -12.84
C LYS A 16 -15.45 19.89 -11.33
N SER A 17 -16.01 18.77 -10.90
CA SER A 17 -15.95 18.27 -9.53
C SER A 17 -14.58 17.65 -9.26
N LEU A 18 -13.75 18.29 -8.44
CA LEU A 18 -12.43 17.77 -8.04
C LEU A 18 -12.59 16.92 -6.77
N VAL A 19 -11.99 15.73 -6.78
CA VAL A 19 -12.06 14.79 -5.66
C VAL A 19 -10.67 14.38 -5.21
N THR A 20 -9.77 14.05 -6.13
CA THR A 20 -8.49 13.41 -5.79
C THR A 20 -7.38 14.41 -5.51
N GLN A 21 -6.34 14.01 -4.76
CA GLN A 21 -5.16 14.88 -4.59
C GLN A 21 -4.49 15.24 -5.92
N LEU A 22 -4.51 14.34 -6.92
CA LEU A 22 -3.98 14.60 -8.26
C LEU A 22 -4.73 15.74 -8.95
N GLU A 23 -6.06 15.72 -8.86
CA GLU A 23 -6.92 16.75 -9.44
C GLU A 23 -6.74 18.11 -8.77
N TYR A 24 -6.73 18.13 -7.43
CA TYR A 24 -6.43 19.35 -6.67
C TYR A 24 -5.06 19.90 -7.02
N ALA A 25 -4.04 19.04 -7.08
CA ALA A 25 -2.68 19.44 -7.39
C ALA A 25 -2.58 20.07 -8.78
N ARG A 26 -3.16 19.44 -9.81
CA ARG A 26 -3.17 19.96 -11.19
C ARG A 26 -3.98 21.25 -11.33
N ALA A 27 -4.98 21.45 -10.48
CA ALA A 27 -5.72 22.71 -10.39
C ALA A 27 -4.97 23.82 -9.63
N GLY A 28 -3.75 23.57 -9.14
CA GLY A 28 -2.96 24.55 -8.38
C GLY A 28 -3.39 24.71 -6.92
N ILE A 29 -4.14 23.75 -6.38
CA ILE A 29 -4.72 23.82 -5.04
C ILE A 29 -3.88 23.01 -4.06
N ILE A 30 -3.50 23.65 -2.95
CA ILE A 30 -2.80 23.00 -1.83
C ILE A 30 -3.83 22.57 -0.79
N THR A 31 -4.03 21.26 -0.67
CA THR A 31 -4.97 20.66 0.29
C THR A 31 -4.38 20.58 1.72
N PRO A 32 -5.20 20.37 2.76
CA PRO A 32 -4.70 20.06 4.10
C PRO A 32 -3.77 18.85 4.14
N GLN A 33 -4.04 17.82 3.33
CA GLN A 33 -3.24 16.61 3.21
C GLN A 33 -1.83 16.93 2.68
N MET A 34 -1.73 17.76 1.63
CA MET A 34 -0.44 18.21 1.10
C MET A 34 0.37 19.01 2.13
N ARG A 35 -0.29 19.88 2.91
CA ARG A 35 0.36 20.62 4.01
C ARG A 35 0.87 19.68 5.09
N ARG A 36 0.09 18.66 5.45
CA ARG A 36 0.47 17.68 6.47
C ARG A 36 1.67 16.85 6.04
N VAL A 37 1.69 16.36 4.80
CA VAL A 37 2.84 15.66 4.23
C VAL A 37 4.07 16.57 4.19
N ALA A 38 3.92 17.82 3.75
CA ALA A 38 5.03 18.78 3.71
C ALA A 38 5.64 19.02 5.09
N GLN A 39 4.81 19.14 6.12
CA GLN A 39 5.26 19.27 7.51
C GLN A 39 6.07 18.06 7.97
N ARG A 40 5.58 16.82 7.69
CA ARG A 40 6.28 15.59 8.05
C ARG A 40 7.64 15.50 7.34
N GLU A 41 7.68 15.81 6.05
CA GLU A 41 8.88 15.70 5.23
C GLU A 41 9.80 16.94 5.33
N ALA A 42 9.52 17.88 6.24
CA ALA A 42 10.26 19.13 6.40
C ALA A 42 10.49 19.89 5.07
N THR A 43 9.46 19.94 4.23
CA THR A 43 9.46 20.60 2.90
C THR A 43 8.28 21.57 2.77
N THR A 44 8.12 22.21 1.61
CA THR A 44 7.04 23.15 1.36
C THR A 44 5.78 22.45 0.83
N PRO A 45 4.57 22.92 1.18
CA PRO A 45 3.33 22.40 0.61
C PRO A 45 3.25 22.56 -0.92
N GLU A 46 3.90 23.60 -1.46
CA GLU A 46 3.96 23.82 -2.90
C GLU A 46 4.86 22.77 -3.60
N PHE A 47 5.98 22.37 -2.99
CA PHE A 47 6.78 21.25 -3.49
C PHE A 47 5.94 19.97 -3.55
N ILE A 48 5.25 19.61 -2.46
CA ILE A 48 4.36 18.43 -2.44
C ILE A 48 3.29 18.51 -3.54
N ARG A 49 2.61 19.64 -3.67
CA ARG A 49 1.60 19.86 -4.72
C ARG A 49 2.19 19.66 -6.12
N GLN A 50 3.37 20.21 -6.41
CA GLN A 50 4.03 20.07 -7.71
C GLN A 50 4.37 18.62 -8.03
N GLU A 51 4.88 17.86 -7.05
CA GLU A 51 5.22 16.45 -7.24
C GLU A 51 3.99 15.58 -7.47
N ILE A 52 2.88 15.87 -6.78
CA ILE A 52 1.59 15.21 -7.04
C ILE A 52 1.07 15.57 -8.43
N ALA A 53 1.13 16.85 -8.83
CA ALA A 53 0.64 17.28 -10.15
C ALA A 53 1.37 16.60 -11.31
N ARG A 54 2.67 16.33 -11.12
CA ARG A 54 3.54 15.56 -12.04
C ARG A 54 3.32 14.05 -11.97
N GLY A 55 2.61 13.55 -10.94
CA GLY A 55 2.38 12.13 -10.73
C GLY A 55 3.58 11.38 -10.14
N ARG A 56 4.56 12.08 -9.56
CA ARG A 56 5.76 11.50 -8.93
C ARG A 56 5.62 11.28 -7.43
N LEU A 57 4.56 11.80 -6.85
CA LEU A 57 4.19 11.62 -5.45
C LEU A 57 2.69 11.34 -5.37
N VAL A 58 2.31 10.39 -4.52
CA VAL A 58 0.91 10.13 -4.18
C VAL A 58 0.68 10.35 -2.69
N ILE A 59 -0.56 10.66 -2.32
CA ILE A 59 -1.05 10.65 -0.95
C ILE A 59 -2.29 9.76 -0.93
N PRO A 60 -2.17 8.46 -0.60
CA PRO A 60 -3.32 7.57 -0.47
C PRO A 60 -4.17 8.02 0.71
N ALA A 61 -5.31 8.65 0.42
CA ALA A 61 -6.11 9.32 1.42
C ALA A 61 -7.59 9.29 1.04
N ASN A 62 -8.18 8.11 1.16
CA ASN A 62 -9.59 7.92 0.86
C ASN A 62 -10.43 8.85 1.75
N ILE A 63 -11.37 9.57 1.14
CA ILE A 63 -12.21 10.55 1.81
C ILE A 63 -13.02 9.97 2.98
N ARG A 64 -13.33 8.66 2.95
CA ARG A 64 -13.99 7.94 4.05
C ARG A 64 -13.05 7.69 5.23
N HIS A 65 -11.80 7.32 4.97
CA HIS A 65 -10.79 7.14 6.02
C HIS A 65 -10.38 8.48 6.64
N LEU A 66 -10.23 9.52 5.81
CA LEU A 66 -10.01 10.90 6.23
C LEU A 66 -11.16 11.47 7.08
N ALA A 67 -12.40 11.02 6.88
CA ALA A 67 -13.52 11.47 7.70
C ALA A 67 -13.51 10.85 9.11
N GLY A 68 -12.77 9.76 9.30
CA GLY A 68 -13.01 8.77 10.35
C GLY A 68 -14.08 7.81 9.86
N ALA A 69 -13.73 6.54 9.69
CA ALA A 69 -14.66 5.56 9.16
C ALA A 69 -15.89 5.40 10.08
N ALA A 70 -17.03 5.09 9.47
CA ALA A 70 -18.39 5.15 10.01
C ALA A 70 -18.68 4.27 11.24
N GLY A 71 -17.70 3.61 11.82
CA GLY A 71 -17.89 2.69 12.94
C GLY A 71 -18.44 3.46 14.14
N GLN A 72 -19.66 3.12 14.59
CA GLN A 72 -20.05 3.48 15.94
C GLN A 72 -18.98 2.93 16.88
N THR A 73 -18.51 3.75 17.81
CA THR A 73 -17.74 3.24 18.96
C THR A 73 -18.57 2.12 19.59
N GLY A 74 -18.11 0.88 19.50
CA GLY A 74 -18.71 -0.20 20.28
C GLY A 74 -18.66 0.22 21.76
N PRO A 75 -19.72 -0.01 22.55
CA PRO A 75 -19.60 0.11 23.98
C PRO A 75 -18.56 -0.94 24.43
N ASP A 76 -17.53 -0.50 25.15
CA ASP A 76 -16.43 -1.27 25.72
C ASP A 76 -15.27 -1.68 24.78
N SER A 77 -14.16 -0.92 24.84
CA SER A 77 -12.84 -1.49 24.58
C SER A 77 -11.83 -0.97 25.63
N PRO A 78 -11.66 -1.68 26.77
CA PRO A 78 -10.65 -1.36 27.76
C PRO A 78 -9.37 -2.14 27.42
N VAL A 79 -8.37 -1.47 26.85
CA VAL A 79 -7.01 -2.02 26.81
C VAL A 79 -6.06 -0.96 27.37
N HIS A 80 -5.77 -1.06 28.67
CA HIS A 80 -4.71 -0.32 29.35
C HIS A 80 -3.40 -1.12 29.26
N ILE A 81 -2.27 -0.45 29.01
CA ILE A 81 -0.93 -1.05 28.94
C ILE A 81 -0.06 -0.39 30.03
N ASP A 82 0.30 -1.15 31.06
CA ASP A 82 1.22 -0.74 32.13
C ASP A 82 2.63 -1.29 31.85
N HIS A 83 3.62 -0.43 31.51
CA HIS A 83 5.07 -0.65 31.77
C HIS A 83 5.92 0.57 31.33
N PRO A 84 6.73 1.22 32.20
CA PRO A 84 7.61 2.32 31.82
C PRO A 84 9.02 1.85 31.38
N LEU A 85 9.71 2.64 30.55
CA LEU A 85 11.04 2.32 29.96
C LEU A 85 12.06 3.49 30.05
N PRO A 86 13.38 3.22 29.92
CA PRO A 86 14.49 4.02 30.50
C PRO A 86 15.06 5.13 29.60
N ALA A 87 15.89 5.98 30.22
CA ALA A 87 16.20 7.37 29.82
C ALA A 87 17.35 7.56 28.81
N ASP A 88 17.98 6.51 28.30
CA ASP A 88 19.27 6.57 27.60
C ASP A 88 19.22 6.28 26.08
N ALA A 89 18.04 6.26 25.45
CA ALA A 89 17.85 5.86 24.05
C ALA A 89 17.73 7.04 23.04
N ALA A 90 18.68 7.98 23.00
CA ALA A 90 18.70 9.08 22.02
C ALA A 90 19.93 9.05 21.08
N HIS A 91 19.76 9.48 19.82
CA HIS A 91 20.83 9.61 18.81
C HIS A 91 21.58 10.96 18.95
N PRO A 92 22.92 11.01 18.89
CA PRO A 92 23.75 12.16 19.27
C PRO A 92 23.77 13.36 18.31
N GLY A 93 22.95 13.39 17.25
CA GLY A 93 23.11 14.31 16.10
C GLY A 93 22.05 15.39 15.89
N ALA A 94 20.91 15.40 16.60
CA ALA A 94 19.80 16.32 16.33
C ALA A 94 19.75 17.50 17.31
N ARG A 95 19.43 18.73 16.84
CA ARG A 95 19.29 19.93 17.68
C ARG A 95 18.01 20.71 17.37
N GLY A 96 17.41 21.29 18.41
CA GLY A 96 16.30 22.26 18.33
C GLY A 96 14.92 21.67 18.00
N GLU A 97 13.95 22.55 17.77
CA GLU A 97 12.54 22.20 17.45
C GLU A 97 12.39 21.44 16.13
N ALA A 98 13.34 21.58 15.19
CA ALA A 98 13.39 20.82 13.95
C ALA A 98 13.65 19.31 14.17
N ALA A 99 14.23 18.92 15.31
CA ALA A 99 14.40 17.51 15.68
C ALA A 99 13.07 16.81 16.03
N GLN A 100 12.02 17.58 16.38
CA GLN A 100 10.72 17.06 16.81
C GLN A 100 9.78 16.74 15.64
N LEU A 101 10.12 17.19 14.42
CA LEU A 101 9.29 17.05 13.22
C LEU A 101 9.80 15.98 12.24
N TRP A 102 10.89 15.28 12.57
CA TRP A 102 11.51 14.30 11.68
C TRP A 102 10.81 12.92 11.74
N VAL A 103 10.53 12.32 10.58
CA VAL A 103 9.78 11.05 10.40
C VAL A 103 10.58 9.77 10.63
N ASN A 104 11.80 9.85 11.15
CA ASN A 104 12.61 8.68 11.53
C ASN A 104 12.78 8.59 13.05
N GLN A 105 11.65 8.63 13.75
CA GLN A 105 11.59 8.29 15.17
C GLN A 105 11.43 6.77 15.35
N THR A 106 12.37 6.16 16.07
CA THR A 106 12.28 4.75 16.51
C THR A 106 11.02 4.54 17.36
N ALA A 107 10.55 3.29 17.50
CA ALA A 107 9.35 2.96 18.27
C ALA A 107 9.34 3.52 19.71
N ASN A 108 10.52 3.75 20.30
CA ASN A 108 10.67 4.37 21.63
C ASN A 108 10.46 5.90 21.61
N GLN A 109 10.80 6.57 20.51
CA GLN A 109 10.70 8.03 20.38
C GLN A 109 9.26 8.52 20.12
N ARG A 110 8.42 7.65 19.58
CA ARG A 110 6.97 7.92 19.39
C ARG A 110 6.14 7.64 20.64
N GLN A 111 6.72 7.01 21.66
CA GLN A 111 5.96 6.49 22.78
C GLN A 111 5.23 7.59 23.56
N SER A 112 5.84 8.76 23.79
CA SER A 112 5.20 9.88 24.50
C SER A 112 4.05 10.56 23.74
N VAL A 113 4.08 10.54 22.39
CA VAL A 113 2.99 11.09 21.54
C VAL A 113 1.87 10.05 21.37
N ILE A 114 2.23 8.77 21.36
CA ILE A 114 1.28 7.65 21.36
C ILE A 114 0.56 7.53 22.72
N GLU A 115 1.20 7.95 23.81
CA GLU A 115 0.69 7.86 25.19
C GLU A 115 -0.02 9.14 25.70
N ASP A 116 0.13 10.29 25.03
CA ASP A 116 -0.55 11.53 25.42
C ASP A 116 -1.97 11.64 24.83
N ALA A 117 -2.98 11.29 25.64
CA ALA A 117 -4.40 11.42 25.31
C ALA A 117 -4.88 12.87 25.08
N LEU A 118 -4.04 13.88 25.34
CA LEU A 118 -4.34 15.30 25.16
C LEU A 118 -3.55 15.96 24.02
N ALA A 119 -2.60 15.27 23.38
CA ALA A 119 -1.77 15.82 22.30
C ALA A 119 -2.60 16.35 21.10
N PHE A 120 -3.84 15.89 20.98
CA PHE A 120 -4.78 16.26 19.91
C PHE A 120 -6.07 16.92 20.43
N LYS A 121 -6.08 17.43 21.68
CA LYS A 121 -7.25 18.01 22.32
C LYS A 121 -7.77 19.21 21.51
N GLY A 122 -8.88 19.01 20.79
CA GLY A 122 -9.55 20.04 19.97
C GLY A 122 -9.72 19.67 18.49
N MET A 123 -9.10 18.60 18.01
CA MET A 123 -9.28 18.09 16.64
C MET A 123 -10.30 16.93 16.63
N ARG A 124 -11.31 16.96 15.76
CA ARG A 124 -12.34 15.91 15.71
C ARG A 124 -12.04 14.83 14.65
N SER A 125 -11.64 13.66 15.14
CA SER A 125 -11.88 12.25 14.70
C SER A 125 -11.40 11.36 15.85
N PRO A 126 -12.01 10.20 16.17
CA PRO A 126 -11.50 9.37 17.27
C PRO A 126 -10.09 8.81 16.98
N LYS A 127 -9.83 8.34 15.75
CA LYS A 127 -8.52 8.33 15.07
C LYS A 127 -8.82 8.64 13.59
N ARG A 128 -7.94 9.39 12.94
CA ARG A 128 -8.09 9.79 11.53
C ARG A 128 -6.84 9.34 10.82
N LEU A 129 -6.95 9.00 9.54
CA LEU A 129 -5.79 8.86 8.69
C LEU A 129 -4.90 10.09 8.87
N ASP A 130 -3.64 9.89 9.24
CA ASP A 130 -2.61 10.92 9.19
C ASP A 130 -1.95 10.85 7.80
N PRO A 131 -2.20 11.81 6.90
CA PRO A 131 -1.75 11.75 5.52
C PRO A 131 -0.25 11.47 5.37
N THR A 132 0.08 10.46 4.58
CA THR A 132 1.45 10.04 4.25
C THR A 132 1.68 10.23 2.76
N GLY A 133 2.76 10.91 2.39
CA GLY A 133 3.21 11.02 0.99
C GLY A 133 4.14 9.88 0.61
N ILE A 134 4.00 9.37 -0.61
CA ILE A 134 4.85 8.32 -1.17
C ILE A 134 5.44 8.83 -2.48
N GLY A 135 6.77 8.99 -2.52
CA GLY A 135 7.52 9.44 -3.69
C GLY A 135 9.03 9.44 -3.41
N ARG A 136 9.86 9.19 -4.42
CA ARG A 136 11.31 9.00 -4.25
C ARG A 136 12.10 10.25 -3.84
N MET A 137 11.47 11.42 -3.87
CA MET A 137 12.07 12.72 -3.53
C MET A 137 11.89 13.10 -2.06
N ILE A 138 11.12 12.31 -1.32
CA ILE A 138 10.93 12.43 0.13
C ILE A 138 11.43 11.14 0.80
N SER A 139 11.28 11.00 2.12
CA SER A 139 11.74 9.78 2.81
C SER A 139 11.10 8.52 2.21
N THR A 140 11.88 7.45 2.02
CA THR A 140 11.35 6.15 1.61
C THR A 140 10.41 5.61 2.68
N LYS A 141 9.24 5.13 2.25
CA LYS A 141 8.19 4.60 3.12
C LYS A 141 8.29 3.09 3.24
N ILE A 142 7.76 2.53 4.32
CA ILE A 142 7.64 1.07 4.46
C ILE A 142 6.18 0.63 4.64
N ASN A 143 5.83 -0.49 4.02
CA ASN A 143 4.52 -1.13 4.16
C ASN A 143 4.64 -2.42 4.97
N ALA A 144 3.69 -2.64 5.87
CA ALA A 144 3.50 -3.93 6.55
C ALA A 144 2.31 -4.71 5.97
N ASN A 145 2.48 -6.00 5.72
CA ASN A 145 1.38 -6.89 5.31
C ASN A 145 0.87 -7.69 6.50
N ILE A 146 -0.44 -7.65 6.74
CA ILE A 146 -1.13 -8.52 7.69
C ILE A 146 -2.25 -9.29 6.98
N GLY A 147 -2.95 -10.17 7.69
CA GLY A 147 -4.07 -10.87 7.11
C GLY A 147 -4.45 -12.14 7.86
N ALA A 148 -5.75 -12.29 8.06
CA ALA A 148 -6.35 -13.53 8.54
C ALA A 148 -6.42 -14.58 7.42
N SER A 149 -6.30 -15.86 7.78
CA SER A 149 -6.48 -16.98 6.87
C SER A 149 -7.58 -17.91 7.36
N PRO A 150 -8.14 -18.80 6.51
CA PRO A 150 -9.14 -19.78 6.96
C PRO A 150 -8.66 -20.68 8.11
N VAL A 151 -7.35 -20.80 8.31
CA VAL A 151 -6.74 -21.68 9.31
C VAL A 151 -6.18 -20.92 10.52
N SER A 152 -6.16 -19.58 10.51
CA SER A 152 -5.55 -18.79 11.58
C SER A 152 -6.00 -17.33 11.61
N SER A 153 -6.01 -16.79 12.82
CA SER A 153 -6.25 -15.38 13.15
C SER A 153 -7.70 -14.90 13.06
N ASN A 154 -8.03 -14.01 13.99
CA ASN A 154 -9.35 -13.39 14.15
C ASN A 154 -9.19 -11.86 14.15
N THR A 155 -10.31 -11.13 14.06
CA THR A 155 -10.30 -9.66 13.98
C THR A 155 -9.45 -8.98 15.05
N ARG A 156 -9.46 -9.46 16.30
CA ARG A 156 -8.69 -8.88 17.39
C ARG A 156 -7.18 -9.01 17.15
N GLU A 157 -6.74 -10.17 16.69
CA GLU A 157 -5.32 -10.42 16.40
C GLU A 157 -4.83 -9.57 15.22
N GLU A 158 -5.66 -9.37 14.18
CA GLU A 158 -5.28 -8.50 13.05
C GLU A 158 -5.19 -7.02 13.47
N VAL A 159 -6.12 -6.55 14.32
CA VAL A 159 -6.02 -5.21 14.92
C VAL A 159 -4.80 -5.08 15.84
N GLU A 160 -4.43 -6.13 16.57
CA GLU A 160 -3.16 -6.14 17.32
C GLU A 160 -1.95 -6.01 16.39
N LYS A 161 -1.90 -6.79 15.30
CA LYS A 161 -0.81 -6.68 14.31
C LYS A 161 -0.73 -5.29 13.68
N LEU A 162 -1.87 -4.62 13.41
CA LEU A 162 -1.90 -3.21 12.99
C LEU A 162 -1.24 -2.30 14.02
N HIS A 163 -1.60 -2.41 15.30
CA HIS A 163 -0.99 -1.60 16.35
C HIS A 163 0.52 -1.81 16.46
N TRP A 164 0.96 -3.07 16.33
CA TRP A 164 2.37 -3.41 16.28
C TRP A 164 3.08 -2.79 15.07
N ALA A 165 2.50 -2.92 13.87
CA ALA A 165 3.05 -2.33 12.65
C ALA A 165 3.22 -0.81 12.79
N GLN A 166 2.17 -0.09 13.22
CA GLN A 166 2.23 1.35 13.46
C GLN A 166 3.30 1.72 14.49
N ARG A 167 3.33 1.00 15.62
CA ARG A 167 4.32 1.23 16.69
C ARG A 167 5.75 1.07 16.19
N PHE A 168 6.01 0.06 15.36
CA PHE A 168 7.35 -0.27 14.86
C PHE A 168 7.71 0.38 13.52
N GLY A 169 6.90 1.30 13.02
CA GLY A 169 7.29 2.20 11.93
C GLY A 169 6.72 1.91 10.56
N ALA A 170 5.72 1.04 10.44
CA ALA A 170 4.96 0.95 9.20
C ALA A 170 4.37 2.32 8.83
N ASP A 171 4.64 2.79 7.62
CA ASP A 171 4.09 4.03 7.06
C ASP A 171 2.75 3.80 6.36
N THR A 172 2.53 2.57 5.88
CA THR A 172 1.26 2.04 5.36
C THR A 172 1.10 0.59 5.81
N LEU A 173 -0.12 0.06 5.70
CA LEU A 173 -0.39 -1.35 5.95
C LEU A 173 -1.33 -1.93 4.88
N MET A 174 -1.13 -3.18 4.49
CA MET A 174 -2.08 -3.91 3.65
C MET A 174 -2.80 -5.00 4.44
N ASP A 175 -4.13 -5.03 4.31
CA ASP A 175 -4.96 -6.16 4.71
C ASP A 175 -5.04 -7.17 3.56
N LEU A 176 -4.32 -8.28 3.70
CA LEU A 176 -4.29 -9.40 2.76
C LEU A 176 -5.12 -10.59 3.25
N SER A 177 -6.08 -10.35 4.16
CA SER A 177 -6.94 -11.39 4.72
C SER A 177 -7.70 -12.15 3.64
N THR A 178 -7.77 -13.48 3.79
CA THR A 178 -8.45 -14.39 2.85
C THR A 178 -9.38 -15.40 3.50
N GLY A 179 -9.68 -15.24 4.79
CA GLY A 179 -10.64 -16.06 5.52
C GLY A 179 -11.34 -15.29 6.65
N GLY A 180 -12.35 -15.89 7.26
CA GLY A 180 -13.15 -15.26 8.33
C GLY A 180 -14.12 -14.18 7.82
N ASN A 181 -14.63 -13.35 8.74
CA ASN A 181 -15.49 -12.21 8.39
C ASN A 181 -14.64 -11.04 7.88
N LEU A 182 -14.22 -11.09 6.61
CA LEU A 182 -13.34 -10.08 6.01
C LEU A 182 -13.89 -8.66 6.06
N VAL A 183 -15.21 -8.50 5.97
CA VAL A 183 -15.82 -7.17 5.94
C VAL A 183 -15.63 -6.49 7.29
N GLU A 184 -15.96 -7.22 8.36
CA GLU A 184 -15.82 -6.77 9.74
C GLU A 184 -14.35 -6.59 10.14
N CYS A 185 -13.50 -7.57 9.81
CA CYS A 185 -12.08 -7.52 10.14
C CYS A 185 -11.40 -6.29 9.53
N ARG A 186 -11.61 -6.04 8.23
CA ARG A 186 -11.09 -4.87 7.53
C ARG A 186 -11.65 -3.57 8.06
N GLN A 187 -12.94 -3.54 8.39
CA GLN A 187 -13.55 -2.35 8.98
C GLN A 187 -12.87 -2.02 10.31
N ALA A 188 -12.64 -3.03 11.16
CA ALA A 188 -11.93 -2.85 12.41
C ALA A 188 -10.48 -2.38 12.23
N ILE A 189 -9.79 -2.86 11.18
CA ILE A 189 -8.44 -2.37 10.83
C ILE A 189 -8.51 -0.88 10.45
N ILE A 190 -9.39 -0.50 9.52
CA ILE A 190 -9.53 0.89 9.07
C ILE A 190 -9.92 1.82 10.22
N ASP A 191 -10.87 1.42 11.07
CA ASP A 191 -11.33 2.21 12.21
C ASP A 191 -10.22 2.48 13.25
N ASN A 192 -9.19 1.63 13.30
CA ASN A 192 -8.05 1.75 14.23
C ASN A 192 -6.77 2.28 13.58
N ALA A 193 -6.77 2.49 12.26
CA ALA A 193 -5.59 2.91 11.51
C ALA A 193 -5.42 4.43 11.52
N THR A 194 -4.19 4.88 11.70
CA THR A 194 -3.76 6.26 11.43
C THR A 194 -2.84 6.34 10.21
N ILE A 195 -2.54 5.19 9.59
CA ILE A 195 -1.72 5.06 8.38
C ILE A 195 -2.59 4.57 7.22
N PRO A 196 -2.22 4.83 5.96
CA PRO A 196 -2.98 4.34 4.82
C PRO A 196 -3.13 2.81 4.81
N ILE A 197 -4.33 2.35 4.49
CA ILE A 197 -4.69 0.94 4.37
C ILE A 197 -4.84 0.55 2.91
N GLY A 198 -4.10 -0.48 2.49
CA GLY A 198 -4.19 -1.09 1.18
C GLY A 198 -4.86 -2.45 1.20
N THR A 199 -5.36 -2.89 0.05
CA THR A 199 -5.89 -4.25 -0.13
C THR A 199 -5.58 -4.78 -1.52
N VAL A 200 -5.79 -6.07 -1.72
CA VAL A 200 -5.83 -6.71 -3.03
C VAL A 200 -7.27 -7.16 -3.30
N PRO A 201 -8.11 -6.37 -3.97
CA PRO A 201 -9.55 -6.64 -4.04
C PRO A 201 -9.94 -8.03 -4.55
N VAL A 202 -9.18 -8.57 -5.50
CA VAL A 202 -9.42 -9.92 -6.06
C VAL A 202 -9.42 -11.02 -5.00
N TYR A 203 -8.70 -10.88 -3.89
CA TYR A 203 -8.72 -11.87 -2.81
C TYR A 203 -10.07 -11.97 -2.12
N SER A 204 -10.76 -10.84 -1.96
CA SER A 204 -12.11 -10.81 -1.39
C SER A 204 -13.16 -11.34 -2.37
N MET A 205 -12.96 -11.08 -3.66
CA MET A 205 -13.87 -11.52 -4.72
C MET A 205 -13.97 -13.05 -4.81
N ILE A 206 -12.90 -13.79 -4.49
CA ILE A 206 -12.86 -15.26 -4.64
C ILE A 206 -13.22 -16.04 -3.37
N ILE A 207 -13.62 -15.40 -2.29
CA ILE A 207 -14.02 -16.14 -1.08
C ILE A 207 -15.30 -16.93 -1.35
N GLY A 208 -15.23 -18.22 -1.05
CA GLY A 208 -16.34 -19.16 -1.23
C GLY A 208 -16.68 -19.45 -2.68
N ARG A 209 -15.81 -19.10 -3.64
CA ARG A 209 -16.05 -19.32 -5.07
C ARG A 209 -14.77 -19.64 -5.83
N LYS A 210 -14.93 -20.15 -7.05
CA LYS A 210 -13.79 -20.35 -7.95
C LYS A 210 -13.48 -19.04 -8.66
N ILE A 211 -12.23 -18.84 -9.04
CA ILE A 211 -11.85 -17.63 -9.79
C ILE A 211 -12.57 -17.58 -11.13
N GLU A 212 -12.82 -18.73 -11.76
CA GLU A 212 -13.57 -18.89 -13.00
C GLU A 212 -14.97 -18.27 -12.94
N ASP A 213 -15.58 -18.18 -11.76
CA ASP A 213 -16.92 -17.61 -11.56
C ASP A 213 -16.90 -16.08 -11.40
N LEU A 214 -15.72 -15.45 -11.44
CA LEU A 214 -15.56 -14.01 -11.35
C LEU A 214 -16.17 -13.33 -12.57
N SER A 215 -17.07 -12.38 -12.33
CA SER A 215 -17.71 -11.57 -13.37
C SER A 215 -17.36 -10.09 -13.21
N TYR A 216 -17.55 -9.32 -14.28
CA TYR A 216 -17.30 -7.88 -14.33
C TYR A 216 -18.09 -7.12 -13.25
N ASP A 217 -19.36 -7.47 -13.04
CA ASP A 217 -20.21 -6.89 -12.00
C ASP A 217 -19.70 -7.15 -10.58
N MET A 218 -19.20 -8.36 -10.31
CA MET A 218 -18.59 -8.69 -9.01
C MET A 218 -17.32 -7.87 -8.75
N ILE A 219 -16.50 -7.64 -9.79
CA ILE A 219 -15.29 -6.82 -9.69
C ILE A 219 -15.65 -5.40 -9.29
N LEU A 220 -16.54 -4.75 -10.04
CA LEU A 220 -16.92 -3.35 -9.81
C LEU A 220 -17.58 -3.18 -8.43
N LYS A 221 -18.51 -4.06 -8.05
CA LYS A 221 -19.16 -4.03 -6.74
C LYS A 221 -18.18 -4.18 -5.58
N GLU A 222 -17.19 -5.06 -5.72
CA GLU A 222 -16.23 -5.29 -4.65
C GLU A 222 -15.22 -4.14 -4.51
N VAL A 223 -14.77 -3.57 -5.63
CA VAL A 223 -13.94 -2.34 -5.64
C VAL A 223 -14.70 -1.19 -4.96
N GLU A 224 -15.95 -0.94 -5.36
CA GLU A 224 -16.78 0.10 -4.75
C GLU A 224 -17.02 -0.15 -3.26
N ARG A 225 -17.36 -1.38 -2.89
CA ARG A 225 -17.60 -1.76 -1.49
C ARG A 225 -16.40 -1.45 -0.61
N GLN A 226 -15.19 -1.79 -1.04
CA GLN A 226 -13.98 -1.50 -0.28
C GLN A 226 -13.64 -0.01 -0.25
N ALA A 227 -13.89 0.72 -1.34
CA ALA A 227 -13.72 2.17 -1.37
C ALA A 227 -14.67 2.86 -0.38
N GLN A 228 -15.91 2.36 -0.25
CA GLN A 228 -16.88 2.81 0.74
C GLN A 228 -16.45 2.52 2.19
N GLN A 229 -15.70 1.43 2.44
CA GLN A 229 -15.14 1.13 3.76
C GLN A 229 -14.02 2.10 4.18
N GLY A 230 -13.33 2.70 3.20
CA GLY A 230 -12.20 3.60 3.44
C GLY A 230 -10.84 3.01 3.14
N VAL A 231 -10.73 2.02 2.25
CA VAL A 231 -9.41 1.57 1.76
C VAL A 231 -8.76 2.69 0.94
N ASP A 232 -7.49 3.00 1.21
CA ASP A 232 -6.77 4.13 0.62
C ASP A 232 -6.09 3.81 -0.70
N TYR A 233 -5.70 2.55 -0.90
CA TYR A 233 -5.15 2.10 -2.18
C TYR A 233 -5.49 0.65 -2.50
N PHE A 234 -5.58 0.35 -3.80
CA PHE A 234 -5.85 -1.00 -4.30
C PHE A 234 -4.69 -1.52 -5.12
N THR A 235 -4.22 -2.70 -4.76
CA THR A 235 -3.37 -3.52 -5.64
C THR A 235 -4.22 -4.18 -6.71
N ILE A 236 -4.14 -3.64 -7.93
CA ILE A 236 -4.88 -4.12 -9.10
C ILE A 236 -3.89 -4.70 -10.11
N HIS A 237 -4.01 -5.99 -10.38
CA HIS A 237 -3.13 -6.74 -11.27
C HIS A 237 -3.62 -6.64 -12.73
N ALA A 238 -3.80 -5.42 -13.23
CA ALA A 238 -4.27 -5.17 -14.60
C ALA A 238 -3.15 -5.30 -15.65
N GLY A 239 -1.87 -5.31 -15.25
CA GLY A 239 -0.74 -5.45 -16.18
C GLY A 239 -0.49 -6.87 -16.69
N VAL A 240 -1.11 -7.89 -16.09
CA VAL A 240 -1.01 -9.27 -16.58
C VAL A 240 -1.91 -9.41 -17.80
N LEU A 241 -1.35 -9.40 -19.00
CA LEU A 241 -2.11 -9.61 -20.24
C LEU A 241 -2.05 -11.06 -20.69
N LYS A 242 -3.06 -11.47 -21.47
CA LYS A 242 -3.14 -12.80 -22.08
C LYS A 242 -1.89 -13.12 -22.91
N GLU A 243 -1.35 -12.13 -23.63
CA GLU A 243 -0.11 -12.29 -24.41
C GLU A 243 1.14 -12.54 -23.57
N HIS A 244 1.11 -12.26 -22.26
CA HIS A 244 2.26 -12.49 -21.38
C HIS A 244 2.36 -13.95 -20.91
N ILE A 245 1.24 -14.69 -20.91
CA ILE A 245 1.18 -16.05 -20.36
C ILE A 245 2.22 -17.00 -21.00
N PRO A 246 2.42 -17.00 -22.34
CA PRO A 246 3.43 -17.86 -22.96
C PRO A 246 4.88 -17.56 -22.52
N LEU A 247 5.17 -16.34 -22.06
CA LEU A 247 6.52 -15.95 -21.60
C LEU A 247 6.93 -16.67 -20.31
N LEU A 248 5.97 -17.21 -19.57
CA LEU A 248 6.18 -17.91 -18.30
C LEU A 248 6.75 -19.32 -18.47
N LYS A 249 6.78 -19.86 -19.69
CA LYS A 249 7.11 -21.27 -19.98
C LYS A 249 8.43 -21.74 -19.36
N ASN A 250 9.42 -20.86 -19.27
CA ASN A 250 10.78 -21.19 -18.84
C ASN A 250 11.09 -20.74 -17.42
N ARG A 251 10.12 -20.19 -16.68
CA ARG A 251 10.34 -19.77 -15.29
C ARG A 251 10.54 -20.97 -14.37
N VAL A 252 11.43 -20.82 -13.41
CA VAL A 252 11.70 -21.83 -12.37
C VAL A 252 10.55 -21.89 -11.36
N THR A 253 10.04 -20.74 -10.91
CA THR A 253 8.93 -20.70 -9.91
C THR A 253 7.59 -20.24 -10.50
N GLY A 254 7.54 -19.98 -11.80
CA GLY A 254 6.31 -19.65 -12.51
C GLY A 254 5.72 -18.30 -12.07
N VAL A 255 4.46 -18.29 -11.67
CA VAL A 255 3.75 -17.09 -11.18
C VAL A 255 3.58 -17.19 -9.67
N VAL A 256 4.36 -16.40 -8.93
CA VAL A 256 4.30 -16.37 -7.46
C VAL A 256 3.34 -15.32 -6.91
N SER A 257 2.88 -14.38 -7.73
CA SER A 257 1.80 -13.48 -7.34
C SER A 257 0.49 -14.26 -7.25
N ARG A 258 -0.14 -14.26 -6.08
CA ARG A 258 -1.48 -14.83 -5.90
C ARG A 258 -2.51 -14.12 -6.79
N GLY A 259 -2.48 -12.78 -6.87
CA GLY A 259 -3.38 -12.03 -7.74
C GLY A 259 -3.14 -12.31 -9.22
N GLY A 260 -1.86 -12.31 -9.63
CA GLY A 260 -1.46 -12.61 -11.01
C GLY A 260 -1.85 -14.02 -11.45
N SER A 261 -1.58 -15.04 -10.62
CA SER A 261 -1.91 -16.44 -10.91
C SER A 261 -3.42 -16.69 -11.02
N LEU A 262 -4.23 -16.05 -10.16
CA LEU A 262 -5.70 -16.11 -10.24
C LEU A 262 -6.21 -15.56 -11.58
N LEU A 263 -5.74 -14.37 -11.98
CA LEU A 263 -6.19 -13.74 -13.23
C LEU A 263 -5.66 -14.48 -14.47
N ALA A 264 -4.44 -15.01 -14.43
CA ALA A 264 -3.93 -15.88 -15.49
C ALA A 264 -4.83 -17.11 -15.69
N LYS A 265 -5.24 -17.76 -14.59
CA LYS A 265 -6.18 -18.88 -14.66
C LYS A 265 -7.53 -18.46 -15.24
N TRP A 266 -8.08 -17.31 -14.84
CA TRP A 266 -9.32 -16.78 -15.40
C TRP A 266 -9.23 -16.60 -16.92
N MET A 267 -8.15 -15.97 -17.40
CA MET A 267 -7.93 -15.73 -18.83
C MET A 267 -7.82 -17.02 -19.63
N ILE A 268 -7.13 -18.04 -19.10
CA ILE A 268 -6.98 -19.35 -19.75
C ILE A 268 -8.33 -20.04 -19.90
N VAL A 269 -9.13 -20.07 -18.83
CA VAL A 269 -10.43 -20.76 -18.82
C VAL A 269 -11.43 -20.08 -19.76
N HIS A 270 -11.48 -18.74 -19.72
CA HIS A 270 -12.46 -17.97 -20.51
C HIS A 270 -11.97 -17.64 -21.92
N ASN A 271 -10.68 -17.88 -22.22
CA ASN A 271 -10.00 -17.46 -23.44
C ASN A 271 -10.15 -15.95 -23.74
N LYS A 272 -10.26 -15.12 -22.70
CA LYS A 272 -10.47 -13.66 -22.77
C LYS A 272 -9.27 -12.88 -22.21
N GLN A 273 -9.24 -11.58 -22.43
CA GLN A 273 -8.26 -10.69 -21.82
C GLN A 273 -8.53 -10.54 -20.32
N ASN A 274 -7.53 -10.09 -19.56
CA ASN A 274 -7.64 -9.83 -18.14
C ASN A 274 -8.81 -8.89 -17.83
N PRO A 275 -9.77 -9.30 -17.00
CA PRO A 275 -10.97 -8.50 -16.74
C PRO A 275 -10.63 -7.21 -15.97
N MET A 276 -9.53 -7.17 -15.21
CA MET A 276 -9.06 -5.95 -14.55
C MET A 276 -8.48 -4.93 -15.54
N TYR A 277 -7.91 -5.40 -16.65
CA TYR A 277 -7.42 -4.55 -17.74
C TYR A 277 -8.58 -4.00 -18.56
N GLU A 278 -9.56 -4.85 -18.89
CA GLU A 278 -10.75 -4.44 -19.65
C GLU A 278 -11.63 -3.46 -18.88
N LEU A 279 -11.75 -3.61 -17.56
CA LEU A 279 -12.53 -2.72 -16.67
C LEU A 279 -11.75 -1.54 -16.10
N PHE A 280 -10.53 -1.29 -16.58
CA PHE A 280 -9.63 -0.34 -15.92
C PHE A 280 -10.24 1.07 -15.83
N ASP A 281 -11.04 1.48 -16.83
CA ASP A 281 -11.64 2.81 -16.86
C ASP A 281 -12.83 2.91 -15.88
N GLU A 282 -13.68 1.86 -15.79
CA GLU A 282 -14.77 1.78 -14.81
C GLU A 282 -14.25 1.69 -13.37
N ILE A 283 -13.19 0.91 -13.13
CA ILE A 283 -12.50 0.83 -11.83
C ILE A 283 -11.95 2.22 -11.47
N SER A 284 -11.31 2.90 -12.42
CA SER A 284 -10.79 4.26 -12.22
C SER A 284 -11.90 5.25 -11.86
N ALA A 285 -13.06 5.15 -12.53
CA ALA A 285 -14.22 5.99 -12.24
C ALA A 285 -14.73 5.81 -10.80
N ILE A 286 -14.73 4.57 -10.28
CA ILE A 286 -15.08 4.29 -8.88
C ILE A 286 -14.01 4.86 -7.95
N MET A 287 -12.74 4.53 -8.17
CA MET A 287 -11.63 4.94 -7.30
C MET A 287 -11.51 6.47 -7.17
N ARG A 288 -11.72 7.18 -8.28
CA ARG A 288 -11.74 8.65 -8.31
C ARG A 288 -12.79 9.26 -7.37
N GLN A 289 -13.96 8.63 -7.23
CA GLN A 289 -15.05 9.15 -6.36
C GLN A 289 -14.66 9.17 -4.88
N TYR A 290 -13.67 8.37 -4.48
CA TYR A 290 -13.27 8.20 -3.10
C TYR A 290 -11.82 8.65 -2.82
N ASP A 291 -11.07 9.09 -3.83
CA ASP A 291 -9.61 9.34 -3.77
C ASP A 291 -8.80 8.08 -3.37
N VAL A 292 -9.18 6.92 -3.93
CA VAL A 292 -8.40 5.68 -3.78
C VAL A 292 -7.24 5.70 -4.79
N THR A 293 -6.04 5.42 -4.32
CA THR A 293 -4.82 5.36 -5.14
C THR A 293 -4.66 3.98 -5.79
N TYR A 294 -4.22 3.93 -7.04
CA TYR A 294 -3.76 2.68 -7.65
C TYR A 294 -2.42 2.28 -7.08
N SER A 295 -2.32 1.02 -6.67
CA SER A 295 -1.07 0.26 -6.64
C SER A 295 -1.12 -0.71 -7.81
N LEU A 296 -0.46 -0.41 -8.93
CA LEU A 296 -0.52 -1.25 -10.11
C LEU A 296 0.35 -2.50 -9.86
N GLY A 297 -0.31 -3.64 -9.67
CA GLY A 297 0.29 -4.86 -9.13
C GLY A 297 1.24 -5.56 -10.10
N ASP A 298 2.28 -6.18 -9.54
CA ASP A 298 3.33 -6.93 -10.24
C ASP A 298 2.99 -8.43 -10.34
N GLY A 299 1.91 -8.73 -11.07
CA GLY A 299 1.38 -10.09 -11.20
C GLY A 299 2.35 -11.11 -11.75
N LEU A 300 3.37 -10.67 -12.48
CA LEU A 300 4.44 -11.47 -13.05
C LEU A 300 5.80 -11.13 -12.43
N ARG A 301 5.86 -10.68 -11.18
CA ARG A 301 7.16 -10.55 -10.48
C ARG A 301 7.94 -11.88 -10.40
N PRO A 302 9.28 -11.84 -10.34
CA PRO A 302 10.11 -13.02 -10.13
C PRO A 302 9.98 -13.55 -8.70
N GLY A 303 9.83 -14.87 -8.57
CA GLY A 303 9.78 -15.59 -7.30
C GLY A 303 11.05 -16.35 -6.93
N CYS A 304 12.09 -16.20 -7.75
CA CYS A 304 13.45 -16.64 -7.46
C CYS A 304 14.42 -15.82 -8.31
N LEU A 305 15.70 -15.86 -7.96
CA LEU A 305 16.72 -15.08 -8.68
C LEU A 305 16.85 -15.46 -10.16
N ALA A 306 16.59 -16.72 -10.51
CA ALA A 306 16.69 -17.21 -11.89
C ALA A 306 15.65 -16.60 -12.83
N ASP A 307 14.51 -16.15 -12.28
CA ASP A 307 13.41 -15.55 -13.04
C ASP A 307 13.52 -14.01 -13.08
N ALA A 308 14.52 -13.43 -12.42
CA ALA A 308 14.66 -11.98 -12.28
C ALA A 308 14.95 -11.30 -13.62
N THR A 309 14.25 -10.18 -13.85
CA THR A 309 14.39 -9.33 -15.04
C THR A 309 14.08 -10.08 -16.35
N ASP A 310 13.22 -11.11 -16.29
CA ASP A 310 12.85 -11.90 -17.46
C ASP A 310 11.85 -11.17 -18.38
N ALA A 311 11.55 -11.80 -19.52
CA ALA A 311 10.65 -11.22 -20.51
C ALA A 311 9.23 -11.00 -19.98
N ALA A 312 8.72 -11.88 -19.10
CA ALA A 312 7.38 -11.78 -18.55
C ALA A 312 7.26 -10.58 -17.58
N GLN A 313 8.25 -10.38 -16.69
CA GLN A 313 8.30 -9.24 -15.79
C GLN A 313 8.38 -7.93 -16.58
N LEU A 314 9.25 -7.85 -17.58
CA LEU A 314 9.43 -6.64 -18.38
C LEU A 314 8.23 -6.33 -19.28
N ALA A 315 7.52 -7.35 -19.78
CA ALA A 315 6.30 -7.18 -20.56
C ALA A 315 5.16 -6.60 -19.71
N GLU A 316 4.99 -7.12 -18.48
CA GLU A 316 4.05 -6.53 -17.53
C GLU A 316 4.42 -5.09 -17.21
N LEU A 317 5.68 -4.80 -16.84
CA LEU A 317 6.11 -3.43 -16.51
C LEU A 317 5.79 -2.41 -17.61
N ARG A 318 5.95 -2.77 -18.88
CA ARG A 318 5.54 -1.92 -20.02
C ARG A 318 4.04 -1.64 -20.05
N THR A 319 3.23 -2.65 -19.74
CA THR A 319 1.79 -2.50 -19.62
C THR A 319 1.43 -1.62 -18.41
N LEU A 320 2.12 -1.76 -17.27
CA LEU A 320 1.93 -0.88 -16.12
C LEU A 320 2.22 0.59 -16.49
N GLY A 321 3.24 0.85 -17.32
CA GLY A 321 3.53 2.20 -17.82
C GLY A 321 2.38 2.82 -18.64
N GLU A 322 1.70 2.03 -19.48
CA GLU A 322 0.46 2.46 -20.16
C GLU A 322 -0.64 2.78 -19.13
N LEU A 323 -0.85 1.88 -18.17
CA LEU A 323 -1.90 2.00 -17.15
C LEU A 323 -1.67 3.19 -16.20
N VAL A 324 -0.41 3.56 -15.94
CA VAL A 324 -0.06 4.80 -15.22
C VAL A 324 -0.64 6.01 -15.92
N GLN A 325 -0.48 6.11 -17.25
CA GLN A 325 -1.00 7.25 -18.02
C GLN A 325 -2.53 7.25 -18.01
N ARG A 326 -3.16 6.10 -18.24
CA ARG A 326 -4.63 5.96 -18.18
C ARG A 326 -5.20 6.35 -16.81
N ALA A 327 -4.58 5.93 -15.70
CA ALA A 327 -5.01 6.31 -14.36
C ALA A 327 -4.89 7.83 -14.14
N ARG A 328 -3.78 8.43 -14.57
CA ARG A 328 -3.54 9.87 -14.46
C ARG A 328 -4.49 10.69 -15.33
N GLU A 329 -4.87 10.22 -16.51
CA GLU A 329 -5.89 10.83 -17.37
C GLU A 329 -7.27 10.78 -16.72
N ALA A 330 -7.60 9.67 -16.05
CA ALA A 330 -8.80 9.52 -15.24
C ALA A 330 -8.79 10.33 -13.93
N GLY A 331 -7.70 11.06 -13.63
CA GLY A 331 -7.57 11.84 -12.39
C GLY A 331 -7.33 11.00 -11.14
N VAL A 332 -6.88 9.75 -11.29
CA VAL A 332 -6.58 8.85 -10.17
C VAL A 332 -5.08 8.85 -9.87
N GLN A 333 -4.73 8.87 -8.59
CA GLN A 333 -3.34 8.75 -8.13
C GLN A 333 -2.81 7.33 -8.41
N VAL A 334 -1.53 7.18 -8.71
CA VAL A 334 -0.95 5.88 -9.06
C VAL A 334 0.48 5.71 -8.57
N MET A 335 0.77 4.55 -8.00
CA MET A 335 2.09 3.96 -7.76
C MET A 335 2.17 2.59 -8.44
N VAL A 336 3.38 2.12 -8.71
CA VAL A 336 3.64 0.86 -9.43
C VAL A 336 4.29 -0.14 -8.47
N GLU A 337 3.86 -1.40 -8.49
CA GLU A 337 4.50 -2.47 -7.72
C GLU A 337 5.67 -3.09 -8.49
N GLY A 338 6.66 -3.58 -7.74
CA GLY A 338 7.94 -4.02 -8.26
C GLY A 338 8.48 -5.29 -7.61
N PRO A 339 9.52 -5.87 -8.23
CA PRO A 339 9.88 -7.29 -8.09
C PRO A 339 10.18 -7.76 -6.67
N GLY A 340 10.05 -9.09 -6.51
CA GLY A 340 10.27 -9.83 -5.27
C GLY A 340 11.69 -10.37 -5.11
N HIS A 341 12.15 -11.24 -6.00
CA HIS A 341 13.48 -11.87 -5.91
C HIS A 341 14.38 -11.36 -7.02
N VAL A 342 15.47 -10.66 -6.67
CA VAL A 342 16.35 -9.98 -7.64
C VAL A 342 17.79 -10.03 -7.16
N PRO A 343 18.75 -10.53 -7.97
CA PRO A 343 20.14 -10.53 -7.58
C PRO A 343 20.67 -9.09 -7.51
N MET A 344 21.62 -8.85 -6.62
CA MET A 344 22.04 -7.49 -6.23
C MET A 344 22.48 -6.62 -7.42
N ASP A 345 23.14 -7.20 -8.43
CA ASP A 345 23.59 -6.52 -9.64
C ASP A 345 22.45 -6.02 -10.54
N GLN A 346 21.23 -6.53 -10.35
CA GLN A 346 20.06 -6.18 -11.15
C GLN A 346 19.07 -5.22 -10.45
N ILE A 347 19.27 -4.91 -9.16
CA ILE A 347 18.30 -4.10 -8.40
C ILE A 347 18.22 -2.67 -8.96
N ALA A 348 19.37 -2.01 -9.12
CA ALA A 348 19.39 -0.63 -9.60
C ALA A 348 18.83 -0.48 -11.01
N VAL A 349 19.07 -1.46 -11.90
CA VAL A 349 18.51 -1.41 -13.26
C VAL A 349 17.00 -1.60 -13.26
N ASN A 350 16.43 -2.41 -12.36
CA ASN A 350 14.98 -2.52 -12.20
C ASN A 350 14.36 -1.17 -11.80
N MET A 351 14.97 -0.43 -10.86
CA MET A 351 14.49 0.90 -10.48
C MET A 351 14.55 1.89 -11.65
N GLN A 352 15.65 1.89 -12.40
CA GLN A 352 15.81 2.77 -13.57
C GLN A 352 14.88 2.41 -14.74
N LEU A 353 14.52 1.13 -14.89
CA LEU A 353 13.58 0.68 -15.90
C LEU A 353 12.16 1.16 -15.55
N GLU A 354 11.71 0.96 -14.31
CA GLU A 354 10.42 1.47 -13.86
C GLU A 354 10.34 2.98 -14.04
N GLN A 355 11.33 3.73 -13.55
CA GLN A 355 11.33 5.19 -13.64
C GLN A 355 11.13 5.68 -15.09
N ARG A 356 11.78 5.03 -16.06
CA ARG A 356 11.67 5.40 -17.48
C ARG A 356 10.35 4.96 -18.11
N ILE A 357 9.87 3.76 -17.78
CA ILE A 357 8.69 3.15 -18.42
C ILE A 357 7.39 3.72 -17.82
N CYS A 358 7.38 3.95 -16.52
CA CYS A 358 6.22 4.37 -15.73
C CYS A 358 6.23 5.87 -15.44
N ASP A 359 7.02 6.66 -16.18
CA ASP A 359 7.05 8.12 -16.11
C ASP A 359 7.20 8.64 -14.66
N ASP A 360 8.24 8.11 -13.99
CA ASP A 360 8.67 8.48 -12.64
C ASP A 360 7.56 8.36 -11.58
N ALA A 361 6.58 7.49 -11.80
CA ALA A 361 5.59 7.12 -10.78
C ALA A 361 6.29 6.56 -9.52
N PRO A 362 5.70 6.68 -8.32
CA PRO A 362 6.28 6.08 -7.13
C PRO A 362 6.40 4.55 -7.28
N PHE A 363 7.60 4.01 -7.05
CA PHE A 363 7.84 2.58 -7.13
C PHE A 363 7.74 1.92 -5.75
N TYR A 364 6.94 0.86 -5.65
CA TYR A 364 6.63 0.10 -4.44
C TYR A 364 7.15 -1.34 -4.57
N VAL A 365 8.23 -1.69 -3.86
CA VAL A 365 8.99 -2.93 -4.13
C VAL A 365 8.88 -3.93 -2.97
N LEU A 366 8.71 -5.23 -3.26
CA LEU A 366 8.71 -6.29 -2.26
C LEU A 366 10.13 -6.80 -1.99
N GLY A 367 10.82 -6.26 -0.98
CA GLY A 367 12.25 -6.49 -0.80
C GLY A 367 13.08 -5.61 -1.72
N PRO A 368 13.83 -6.15 -2.70
CA PRO A 368 13.82 -7.54 -3.14
C PRO A 368 14.76 -8.47 -2.34
N LEU A 369 14.41 -9.76 -2.29
CA LEU A 369 15.28 -10.82 -1.78
C LEU A 369 16.49 -10.99 -2.69
N THR A 370 17.68 -10.89 -2.10
CA THR A 370 18.97 -10.99 -2.81
C THR A 370 19.51 -12.42 -2.92
N THR A 371 18.85 -13.38 -2.27
CA THR A 371 19.17 -14.82 -2.30
C THR A 371 17.96 -15.65 -1.87
N ASP A 372 17.85 -16.87 -2.41
CA ASP A 372 16.71 -17.78 -2.22
C ASP A 372 16.98 -18.90 -1.18
N VAL A 373 18.13 -18.88 -0.52
CA VAL A 373 18.65 -20.06 0.23
C VAL A 373 18.41 -20.02 1.74
N PHE A 374 17.81 -18.96 2.29
CA PHE A 374 17.66 -18.76 3.75
C PHE A 374 16.20 -18.54 4.19
N PRO A 375 15.27 -19.47 3.90
CA PRO A 375 13.90 -19.38 4.40
C PRO A 375 13.90 -19.29 5.94
N GLY A 376 13.08 -18.41 6.49
CA GLY A 376 13.12 -18.05 7.92
C GLY A 376 13.93 -16.79 8.23
N TYR A 377 14.81 -16.37 7.31
CA TYR A 377 15.66 -15.18 7.43
C TYR A 377 15.45 -14.19 6.28
N ASP A 378 14.35 -14.32 5.54
CA ASP A 378 14.10 -13.51 4.36
C ASP A 378 13.93 -12.01 4.65
N HIS A 379 13.52 -11.64 5.86
CA HIS A 379 13.59 -10.27 6.33
C HIS A 379 15.00 -9.66 6.25
N ILE A 380 16.08 -10.47 6.37
CA ILE A 380 17.47 -10.03 6.23
C ILE A 380 17.88 -10.03 4.75
N THR A 381 17.62 -11.12 4.04
CA THR A 381 18.01 -11.25 2.61
C THR A 381 17.36 -10.16 1.76
N SER A 382 16.14 -9.80 2.09
CA SER A 382 15.38 -8.73 1.45
C SER A 382 15.74 -7.33 1.94
N ALA A 383 16.10 -7.12 3.22
CA ALA A 383 16.52 -5.81 3.70
C ALA A 383 17.79 -5.31 2.99
N ILE A 384 18.69 -6.23 2.61
CA ILE A 384 19.85 -5.90 1.77
C ILE A 384 19.39 -5.33 0.42
N GLY A 385 18.48 -6.02 -0.27
CA GLY A 385 17.99 -5.56 -1.56
C GLY A 385 17.11 -4.32 -1.46
N ALA A 386 16.30 -4.21 -0.41
CA ALA A 386 15.46 -3.05 -0.13
C ALA A 386 16.29 -1.79 0.12
N THR A 387 17.43 -1.91 0.80
CA THR A 387 18.40 -0.81 0.96
C THR A 387 18.92 -0.34 -0.40
N GLU A 388 19.29 -1.28 -1.28
CA GLU A 388 19.76 -0.97 -2.62
C GLU A 388 18.67 -0.38 -3.52
N ALA A 389 17.44 -0.88 -3.41
CA ALA A 389 16.28 -0.35 -4.13
C ALA A 389 15.96 1.08 -3.67
N ALA A 390 15.94 1.34 -2.36
CA ALA A 390 15.74 2.68 -1.81
C ALA A 390 16.84 3.65 -2.28
N ARG A 391 18.10 3.23 -2.23
CA ARG A 391 19.24 4.01 -2.75
C ARG A 391 19.09 4.33 -4.23
N ALA A 392 18.53 3.41 -5.02
CA ALA A 392 18.29 3.57 -6.44
C ALA A 392 16.96 4.28 -6.78
N GLY A 393 16.15 4.65 -5.78
CA GLY A 393 14.96 5.50 -5.96
C GLY A 393 13.60 4.84 -5.70
N ALA A 394 13.54 3.69 -5.02
CA ALA A 394 12.26 3.15 -4.55
C ALA A 394 11.57 4.13 -3.58
N ALA A 395 10.27 4.37 -3.79
CA ALA A 395 9.47 5.28 -2.98
C ALA A 395 8.87 4.60 -1.74
N MET A 396 8.54 3.32 -1.88
CA MET A 396 8.00 2.49 -0.80
C MET A 396 8.56 1.07 -0.85
N LEU A 397 8.78 0.47 0.31
CA LEU A 397 9.29 -0.88 0.45
C LEU A 397 8.25 -1.74 1.17
N CYS A 398 7.76 -2.78 0.53
CA CYS A 398 6.97 -3.79 1.22
C CYS A 398 7.93 -4.62 2.05
N TYR A 399 7.66 -4.69 3.35
CA TYR A 399 8.49 -5.47 4.22
C TYR A 399 8.45 -6.96 3.87
N VAL A 400 9.36 -7.71 4.46
CA VAL A 400 9.35 -9.17 4.45
C VAL A 400 9.59 -9.61 5.88
N THR A 401 8.82 -10.60 6.34
CA THR A 401 8.93 -11.09 7.71
C THR A 401 9.86 -12.31 7.78
N PRO A 402 10.32 -12.71 8.98
CA PRO A 402 10.95 -14.02 9.17
C PRO A 402 10.05 -15.21 8.77
N LYS A 403 8.75 -14.99 8.55
CA LYS A 403 7.80 -16.04 8.16
C LYS A 403 7.55 -16.14 6.66
N GLU A 404 8.16 -15.27 5.86
CA GLU A 404 8.11 -15.41 4.40
C GLU A 404 8.53 -16.82 3.98
N HIS A 405 7.80 -17.38 3.01
CA HIS A 405 7.95 -18.76 2.52
C HIS A 405 7.72 -19.90 3.52
N VAL A 406 7.53 -19.63 4.83
CA VAL A 406 7.44 -20.67 5.87
C VAL A 406 6.19 -20.60 6.74
N GLY A 407 5.38 -19.53 6.65
CA GLY A 407 4.09 -19.48 7.34
C GLY A 407 3.50 -18.07 7.44
N LEU A 408 2.44 -17.93 8.25
CA LEU A 408 1.81 -16.64 8.51
C LEU A 408 2.50 -15.92 9.68
N PRO A 409 2.74 -14.60 9.57
CA PRO A 409 3.42 -13.83 10.61
C PRO A 409 2.53 -13.62 11.84
N LYS A 410 3.14 -13.73 13.02
CA LYS A 410 2.58 -13.25 14.30
C LYS A 410 3.03 -11.82 14.57
N ALA A 411 2.49 -11.18 15.60
CA ALA A 411 2.84 -9.79 15.96
C ALA A 411 4.36 -9.55 16.12
N GLN A 412 5.09 -10.52 16.68
CA GLN A 412 6.54 -10.43 16.82
C GLN A 412 7.28 -10.49 15.46
N ASP A 413 6.78 -11.28 14.51
CA ASP A 413 7.32 -11.34 13.15
C ASP A 413 7.04 -10.04 12.39
N VAL A 414 5.87 -9.42 12.62
CA VAL A 414 5.53 -8.09 12.11
C VAL A 414 6.51 -7.04 12.63
N LYS A 415 6.83 -7.05 13.94
CA LYS A 415 7.86 -6.18 14.51
C LYS A 415 9.21 -6.40 13.86
N ALA A 416 9.65 -7.66 13.72
CA ALA A 416 10.94 -7.98 13.11
C ALA A 416 11.04 -7.45 11.67
N GLY A 417 10.00 -7.65 10.86
CA GLY A 417 9.93 -7.10 9.50
C GLY A 417 9.96 -5.57 9.50
N CYS A 418 9.17 -4.90 10.36
CA CYS A 418 9.15 -3.44 10.42
C CYS A 418 10.51 -2.86 10.82
N ILE A 419 11.17 -3.43 11.83
CA ILE A 419 12.49 -2.97 12.30
C ILE A 419 13.57 -3.22 11.25
N ALA A 420 13.51 -4.31 10.49
CA ALA A 420 14.49 -4.59 9.45
C ALA A 420 14.40 -3.61 8.26
N TYR A 421 13.20 -3.10 7.98
CA TYR A 421 12.95 -2.21 6.84
C TYR A 421 13.01 -0.72 7.18
N LYS A 422 12.85 -0.36 8.46
CA LYS A 422 13.11 1.00 8.97
C LYS A 422 14.59 1.26 9.13
#